data_AF-A0A2D6M9I5-F1
#
_entry.id   AF-A0A2D6M9I5-F1
#
_cell.length_a   1.000
_cell.length_b   1.000
_cell.length_c   1.000
_cell.angle_alpha   90.00
_cell.angle_beta   90.00
_cell.angle_gamma   90.00
#
_symmetry.space_group_name_H-M   'P 1'
#
loop_
_entity.id
_entity.type
_entity.pdbx_description
1 polymer ?
#
loop_
_entity_poly.entity_id
_entity_poly.type
_entity_poly.pdbx_seq_one_letter_code
_entity_poly.pdbx_strand_id
1 'polypeptide(L)'
;MHAKGFCQSCYVSTFHLDKIKAHNVRKMHNLDYNTYRKITKLCVICNFDKIVDIHHLDHNHQNNSQTNLIGICPNHHKMIHDRRYQKEIFKELKEKGFDVPELPAKGFLYKEKT
;
A
#
# COMPACT_ATOMS: atom_id res chain seq x y z
N MET A 1 -2.62 35.70 -8.64
CA MET A 1 -3.91 35.08 -8.24
C MET A 1 -4.39 34.27 -9.44
N HIS A 2 -4.86 33.03 -9.27
CA HIS A 2 -5.34 32.23 -10.42
C HIS A 2 -6.70 32.71 -10.90
N ALA A 3 -7.11 32.27 -12.09
CA ALA A 3 -8.36 32.67 -12.76
C ALA A 3 -9.65 32.47 -11.93
N LYS A 4 -9.58 31.74 -10.81
CA LYS A 4 -10.69 31.48 -9.88
C LYS A 4 -10.52 32.15 -8.50
N GLY A 5 -9.64 33.14 -8.37
CA GLY A 5 -9.43 33.88 -7.11
C GLY A 5 -8.65 33.13 -6.03
N PHE A 6 -8.22 31.89 -6.29
CA PHE A 6 -7.40 31.13 -5.35
C PHE A 6 -5.92 31.54 -5.40
N CYS A 7 -5.24 31.43 -4.25
CA CYS A 7 -3.79 31.36 -4.23
C CYS A 7 -3.30 30.09 -4.93
N GLN A 8 -2.01 30.03 -5.28
CA GLN A 8 -1.44 28.88 -6.00
C GLN A 8 -1.70 27.55 -5.28
N SER A 9 -1.49 27.50 -3.96
CA SER A 9 -1.70 26.30 -3.15
C SER A 9 -3.16 25.83 -3.14
N CYS A 10 -4.11 26.76 -2.93
CA CYS A 10 -5.54 26.46 -2.94
C CYS A 10 -6.03 26.04 -4.33
N TYR A 11 -5.48 26.62 -5.40
CA TYR A 11 -5.84 26.24 -6.77
C TYR A 11 -5.41 24.80 -7.08
N VAL A 12 -4.17 24.44 -6.74
CA VAL A 12 -3.65 23.08 -6.95
C VAL A 12 -4.41 22.04 -6.13
N SER A 13 -4.64 22.33 -4.85
CA SER A 13 -5.41 21.43 -3.97
C SER A 13 -6.88 21.28 -4.37
N THR A 14 -7.47 22.29 -5.02
CA THR A 14 -8.88 22.19 -5.45
C THR A 14 -9.02 21.49 -6.80
N PHE A 15 -8.13 21.76 -7.76
CA PHE A 15 -8.35 21.36 -9.16
C PHE A 15 -7.36 20.33 -9.71
N HIS A 16 -6.26 20.06 -9.01
CA HIS A 16 -5.17 19.24 -9.54
C HIS A 16 -4.72 18.08 -8.65
N LEU A 17 -5.38 17.86 -7.50
CA LEU A 17 -5.03 16.75 -6.61
C LEU A 17 -5.06 15.39 -7.30
N ASP A 18 -6.12 15.08 -8.04
CA ASP A 18 -6.24 13.77 -8.70
C ASP A 18 -5.16 13.57 -9.77
N LYS A 19 -4.80 14.64 -10.50
CA LYS A 19 -3.71 14.59 -11.48
C LYS A 19 -2.36 14.35 -10.80
N ILE A 20 -2.11 15.00 -9.67
CA ILE A 20 -0.90 14.82 -8.86
C ILE A 20 -0.85 13.40 -8.30
N LYS A 21 -1.95 12.90 -7.72
CA LYS A 21 -2.07 11.52 -7.23
C LYS A 21 -1.80 10.52 -8.35
N ALA A 22 -2.44 10.66 -9.51
CA ALA A 22 -2.22 9.78 -10.65
C ALA A 22 -0.77 9.83 -11.19
N HIS A 23 -0.10 10.98 -11.13
CA HIS A 23 1.33 11.09 -11.45
C HIS A 23 2.20 10.35 -10.43
N ASN A 24 1.96 10.58 -9.13
CA ASN A 24 2.73 9.96 -8.06
C ASN A 24 2.57 8.44 -8.04
N VAL A 25 1.36 7.93 -8.24
CA VAL A 25 1.09 6.48 -8.34
C VAL A 25 1.89 5.86 -9.48
N ARG A 26 1.87 6.47 -10.68
CA ARG A 26 2.67 5.99 -11.81
C ARG A 26 4.16 6.03 -11.50
N LYS A 27 4.64 7.09 -10.87
CA LYS A 27 6.06 7.26 -10.52
C LYS A 27 6.54 6.28 -9.44
N MET A 28 5.74 6.05 -8.40
CA MET A 28 6.15 5.27 -7.22
C MET A 28 5.84 3.79 -7.34
N HIS A 29 4.72 3.44 -7.98
CA HIS A 29 4.23 2.06 -8.04
C HIS A 29 4.20 1.51 -9.46
N ASN A 30 4.42 2.33 -10.49
CA ASN A 30 4.28 1.91 -11.89
C ASN A 30 2.90 1.27 -12.19
N LEU A 31 1.85 1.88 -11.65
CA LEU A 31 0.45 1.47 -11.82
C LEU A 31 -0.39 2.60 -12.44
N ASP A 32 -1.47 2.25 -13.12
CA ASP A 32 -2.50 3.23 -13.46
C ASP A 32 -3.33 3.61 -12.22
N TYR A 33 -3.92 4.80 -12.25
CA TYR A 33 -4.62 5.35 -11.08
C TYR A 33 -5.91 4.59 -10.75
N ASN A 34 -6.57 3.95 -11.72
CA ASN A 34 -7.80 3.21 -11.47
C ASN A 34 -7.50 1.86 -10.82
N THR A 35 -6.44 1.16 -11.24
CA THR A 35 -5.94 -0.05 -10.59
C THR A 35 -5.52 0.25 -9.15
N TYR A 36 -4.74 1.32 -8.95
CA TYR A 36 -4.38 1.77 -7.59
C TYR A 36 -5.62 1.99 -6.73
N ARG A 37 -6.61 2.78 -7.21
CA ARG A 37 -7.86 3.03 -6.46
C ARG A 37 -8.66 1.78 -6.15
N LYS A 38 -8.66 0.78 -7.04
CA LYS A 38 -9.34 -0.50 -6.79
C LYS A 38 -8.65 -1.28 -5.66
N ILE A 39 -7.32 -1.38 -5.70
CA ILE A 39 -6.54 -2.08 -4.68
C ILE A 39 -6.64 -1.36 -3.33
N THR A 40 -6.50 -0.03 -3.32
CA THR A 40 -6.55 0.79 -2.10
C THR A 40 -7.97 1.21 -1.69
N LYS A 41 -9.00 0.51 -2.17
CA LYS A 41 -10.39 0.81 -1.79
C LYS A 41 -10.68 0.45 -0.33
N LEU A 42 -10.12 -0.67 0.15
CA LEU A 42 -10.36 -1.18 1.50
C LEU A 42 -9.17 -2.02 1.97
N CYS A 43 -8.93 -2.00 3.27
CA CYS A 43 -7.99 -2.91 3.90
C CYS A 43 -8.55 -4.34 3.86
N VAL A 44 -7.85 -5.26 3.20
CA VAL A 44 -8.31 -6.65 3.06
C VAL A 44 -8.44 -7.41 4.38
N ILE A 45 -7.78 -6.91 5.44
CA ILE A 45 -7.79 -7.49 6.78
C ILE A 45 -9.03 -7.03 7.57
N CYS A 46 -9.15 -5.71 7.82
CA CYS A 46 -10.17 -5.16 8.72
C CYS A 46 -11.25 -4.29 8.05
N ASN A 47 -11.27 -4.20 6.71
CA ASN A 47 -12.21 -3.42 5.91
C ASN A 47 -12.16 -1.88 6.10
N PHE A 48 -11.13 -1.34 6.77
CA PHE A 48 -10.91 0.11 6.84
C PHE A 48 -10.74 0.72 5.44
N ASP A 49 -11.40 1.84 5.14
CA ASP A 49 -11.60 2.36 3.78
C ASP A 49 -11.16 3.82 3.55
N LYS A 50 -10.59 4.48 4.57
CA LYS A 50 -10.21 5.90 4.47
C LYS A 50 -8.79 6.12 3.97
N ILE A 51 -7.84 5.43 4.58
CA ILE A 51 -6.41 5.50 4.27
C ILE A 51 -5.92 4.07 4.13
N VAL A 52 -5.68 3.65 2.89
CA VAL A 52 -5.25 2.30 2.53
C VAL A 52 -4.12 2.46 1.53
N ASP A 53 -3.03 1.75 1.78
CA ASP A 53 -1.85 1.74 0.93
C ASP A 53 -1.69 0.37 0.26
N ILE A 54 -0.93 0.34 -0.83
CA ILE A 54 -0.53 -0.89 -1.49
C ILE A 54 0.60 -1.55 -0.69
N HIS A 55 0.51 -2.87 -0.58
CA HIS A 55 1.59 -3.71 -0.09
C HIS A 55 1.88 -4.84 -1.08
N HIS A 56 3.17 -5.06 -1.34
CA HIS A 56 3.70 -6.18 -2.14
C HIS A 56 3.98 -7.37 -1.22
N LEU A 57 3.23 -8.47 -1.36
CA LEU A 57 3.33 -9.65 -0.50
C LEU A 57 4.73 -10.29 -0.55
N ASP A 58 5.33 -10.35 -1.74
CA ASP A 58 6.68 -10.87 -1.97
C ASP A 58 7.81 -9.89 -1.59
N HIS A 59 7.48 -8.69 -1.12
CA HIS A 59 8.42 -7.61 -0.79
C HIS A 59 9.27 -7.11 -1.98
N ASN A 60 8.92 -7.51 -3.20
CA ASN A 60 9.54 -7.02 -4.42
C ASN A 60 8.70 -5.90 -5.01
N HIS A 61 9.14 -4.66 -4.81
CA HIS A 61 8.43 -3.47 -5.30
C HIS A 61 8.30 -3.38 -6.83
N GLN A 62 9.00 -4.24 -7.58
CA GLN A 62 8.89 -4.33 -9.04
C GLN A 62 7.85 -5.36 -9.49
N ASN A 63 7.42 -6.27 -8.62
CA ASN A 63 6.41 -7.27 -8.94
C ASN A 63 4.99 -6.71 -8.79
N ASN A 64 4.49 -6.09 -9.85
CA ASN A 64 3.15 -5.52 -9.90
C ASN A 64 2.06 -6.53 -10.32
N SER A 65 2.29 -7.84 -10.16
CA SER A 65 1.23 -8.83 -10.39
C SER A 65 0.03 -8.53 -9.49
N GLN A 66 -1.18 -8.60 -10.04
CA GLN A 66 -2.40 -8.32 -9.28
C GLN A 66 -2.59 -9.25 -8.08
N THR A 67 -2.04 -10.47 -8.13
CA THR A 67 -2.06 -11.42 -7.00
C THR A 67 -1.04 -11.09 -5.90
N ASN A 68 -0.04 -10.26 -6.20
CA ASN A 68 1.01 -9.86 -5.27
C ASN A 68 0.70 -8.54 -4.54
N LEU A 69 -0.26 -7.76 -5.06
CA LEU A 69 -0.61 -6.45 -4.53
C LEU A 69 -1.89 -6.52 -3.68
N ILE A 70 -1.82 -6.05 -2.45
CA ILE A 70 -2.97 -5.95 -1.56
C ILE A 70 -3.16 -4.54 -1.02
N GLY A 71 -4.40 -4.16 -0.74
CA GLY A 71 -4.73 -2.93 -0.01
C GLY A 71 -4.74 -3.19 1.49
N ILE A 72 -3.92 -2.46 2.26
CA ILE A 72 -3.90 -2.55 3.72
C ILE A 72 -3.83 -1.17 4.37
N CYS A 73 -4.48 -1.02 5.53
CA CYS A 73 -4.42 0.23 6.29
C CYS A 73 -3.05 0.41 6.96
N PRO A 74 -2.67 1.64 7.37
CA PRO A 74 -1.37 1.93 7.98
C PRO A 74 -1.00 1.03 9.17
N ASN A 75 -1.99 0.63 9.99
CA ASN A 75 -1.76 -0.24 11.14
C ASN A 75 -1.34 -1.66 10.70
N HIS A 76 -2.13 -2.31 9.85
CA HIS A 76 -1.80 -3.64 9.35
C HIS A 76 -0.55 -3.61 8.45
N HIS A 77 -0.33 -2.50 7.72
CA HIS A 77 0.91 -2.29 6.99
C HIS A 77 2.13 -2.19 7.91
N LYS A 78 1.99 -1.64 9.11
CA LYS A 78 3.09 -1.66 10.08
C LYS A 78 3.29 -3.05 10.68
N MET A 79 2.20 -3.76 10.98
CA MET A 79 2.22 -5.09 11.60
C MET A 79 2.85 -6.15 10.70
N ILE A 80 2.59 -6.12 9.38
CA ILE A 80 3.16 -7.09 8.43
C ILE A 80 4.70 -7.00 8.35
N HIS A 81 5.25 -5.80 8.63
CA HIS A 81 6.69 -5.53 8.68
C HIS A 81 7.29 -5.71 10.08
N ASP A 82 6.47 -6.00 11.10
CA ASP A 82 6.90 -6.23 12.49
C ASP A 82 6.86 -7.73 12.80
N ARG A 83 8.02 -8.35 13.10
CA ARG A 83 8.10 -9.80 13.36
C ARG A 83 7.18 -10.30 14.48
N ARG A 84 6.82 -9.45 15.43
CA ARG A 84 5.93 -9.82 16.55
C ARG A 84 4.52 -10.12 16.07
N TYR A 85 4.09 -9.44 15.01
CA TYR A 85 2.72 -9.50 14.48
C TYR A 85 2.65 -10.07 13.05
N GLN A 86 3.76 -10.16 12.33
CA GLN A 86 3.79 -10.65 10.95
C GLN A 86 3.15 -12.03 10.79
N LYS A 87 3.39 -12.95 11.73
CA LYS A 87 2.81 -14.30 11.69
C LYS A 87 1.28 -14.26 11.78
N GLU A 88 0.74 -13.39 12.63
CA GLU A 88 -0.70 -13.16 12.80
C GLU A 88 -1.29 -12.62 11.49
N ILE A 89 -0.67 -11.57 10.92
CA ILE A 89 -1.14 -10.97 9.67
C ILE A 89 -1.12 -11.96 8.50
N PHE A 90 -0.03 -12.71 8.33
CA PHE A 90 0.07 -13.70 7.26
C PHE A 90 -0.92 -14.85 7.43
N LYS A 91 -1.21 -15.26 8.66
CA LYS A 91 -2.25 -16.24 8.95
C LYS A 91 -3.61 -15.73 8.50
N GLU A 92 -3.99 -14.51 8.85
CA GLU A 92 -5.26 -13.90 8.44
C GLU A 92 -5.38 -13.74 6.92
N LEU A 93 -4.29 -13.31 6.26
CA LEU A 93 -4.24 -13.21 4.80
C LEU A 93 -4.41 -14.60 4.14
N LYS A 94 -3.76 -15.63 4.67
CA LYS A 94 -3.91 -17.00 4.17
C LYS A 94 -5.34 -17.53 4.35
N GLU A 95 -5.97 -17.26 5.49
CA GLU A 95 -7.38 -17.62 5.75
C GLU A 95 -8.34 -16.92 4.78
N LYS A 96 -7.98 -15.71 4.31
CA LYS A 96 -8.72 -14.96 3.28
C LYS A 96 -8.36 -15.39 1.84
N GLY A 97 -7.49 -16.38 1.67
CA GLY A 97 -7.15 -16.95 0.36
C GLY A 97 -6.03 -16.24 -0.40
N PHE A 98 -5.23 -15.40 0.27
CA PHE A 98 -4.06 -14.79 -0.34
C PHE A 98 -2.85 -15.73 -0.31
N ASP A 99 -2.03 -15.68 -1.37
CA ASP A 99 -0.77 -16.40 -1.44
C ASP A 99 0.32 -15.62 -0.70
N VAL A 100 0.72 -16.12 0.47
CA VAL A 100 1.69 -15.47 1.36
C VAL A 100 3.01 -16.24 1.36
N PRO A 101 4.17 -15.56 1.40
CA PRO A 101 5.46 -16.23 1.40
C PRO A 101 5.67 -17.07 2.67
N GLU A 102 6.42 -18.18 2.55
CA GLU A 102 6.82 -18.99 3.69
C GLU A 102 7.69 -18.19 4.68
N LEU A 103 7.39 -18.33 5.97
CA LEU A 103 8.10 -17.63 7.04
C LEU A 103 9.40 -18.37 7.42
N PRO A 104 10.48 -17.65 7.77
CA PRO A 104 10.61 -16.20 7.71
C PRO A 104 10.84 -15.74 6.26
N ALA A 105 10.08 -14.74 5.80
CA ALA A 105 10.28 -14.15 4.49
C ALA A 105 11.76 -13.70 4.34
N LYS A 106 12.38 -14.05 3.21
CA LYS A 106 13.78 -13.70 2.91
C LYS A 106 14.00 -12.19 3.07
N GLY A 107 15.00 -11.81 3.88
CA GLY A 107 15.33 -10.41 4.19
C GLY A 107 15.39 -10.11 5.69
N PHE A 108 14.82 -10.97 6.52
CA PHE A 108 14.85 -10.88 7.98
C PHE A 108 16.04 -11.64 8.59
N LEU A 109 17.28 -11.35 8.16
CA LEU A 109 18.49 -11.78 8.90
C LEU A 109 18.91 -10.64 9.84
N TYR A 110 18.63 -10.75 11.14
CA TYR A 110 19.33 -9.94 12.13
C TYR A 110 20.49 -10.76 12.66
N LYS A 111 21.70 -10.19 12.62
CA LYS A 111 22.80 -10.63 13.49
C LYS A 111 22.28 -10.55 14.91
N GLU A 112 22.34 -11.66 15.63
CA GLU A 112 22.10 -11.67 17.08
C GLU A 112 23.00 -10.59 17.69
N LYS A 113 22.41 -9.60 18.35
CA LYS A 113 23.19 -8.71 19.22
C LYS A 113 23.57 -9.54 20.43
N THR A 114 24.78 -10.10 20.38
CA THR A 114 25.56 -10.55 21.54
C THR A 114 25.62 -9.46 22.60
#